data_AF-A0A846ZJU7-F1
#
_entry.id   AF-A0A846ZJU7-F1
#
_cell.length_a   1.000
_cell.length_b   1.000
_cell.length_c   1.000
_cell.angle_alpha   90.00
_cell.angle_beta   90.00
_cell.angle_gamma   90.00
#
_symmetry.space_group_name_H-M   'P 1'
#
loop_
_entity.id
_entity.type
_entity.pdbx_description
1 polymer ?
#
loop_
_entity_poly.entity_id
_entity_poly.type
_entity_poly.pdbx_seq_one_letter_code
_entity_poly.pdbx_strand_id
1 'polypeptide(L)'
;MSNVGCINSEAEMQKFVEITRKDSGFDKENSWYSVCEKERIPYITIKARSKLAIVQWDYMTYPPNIDKALFAMHKSIKVKVSAIYDRYASKESRLSVGPGVISFWNLELPDAREAASELYDLISEAASIAMASPQTES
;
A
#
# COMPACT_ATOMS: atom_id res chain seq x y z
N MET A 1 42.89 18.50 -1.71
CA MET A 1 41.56 19.00 -2.08
C MET A 1 40.99 18.08 -3.14
N SER A 2 40.09 17.19 -2.75
CA SER A 2 39.24 16.46 -3.71
C SER A 2 37.87 16.35 -3.07
N ASN A 3 36.98 17.23 -3.52
CA ASN A 3 35.54 17.17 -3.33
C ASN A 3 35.05 15.95 -4.11
N VAL A 4 34.54 14.92 -3.43
CA VAL A 4 33.71 13.90 -4.08
C VAL A 4 32.30 14.18 -3.63
N GLY A 5 31.60 14.94 -4.48
CA GLY A 5 30.20 15.29 -4.30
C GLY A 5 29.31 14.06 -4.34
N CYS A 6 28.41 14.01 -3.37
CA CYS A 6 27.09 13.40 -3.38
C CYS A 6 26.76 12.55 -4.62
N ILE A 7 26.88 11.24 -4.44
CA ILE A 7 26.07 10.29 -5.20
C ILE A 7 24.62 10.61 -4.84
N ASN A 8 23.84 11.07 -5.81
CA ASN A 8 22.41 11.26 -5.68
C ASN A 8 21.80 9.94 -5.20
N SER A 9 21.39 9.90 -3.93
CA SER A 9 20.46 8.88 -3.46
C SER A 9 19.22 8.99 -4.33
N GLU A 10 18.86 7.92 -5.05
CA GLU A 10 17.50 7.74 -5.53
C GLU A 10 16.61 8.05 -4.33
N ALA A 11 15.87 9.18 -4.39
CA ALA A 11 14.92 9.50 -3.34
C ALA A 11 13.93 8.33 -3.35
N GLU A 12 13.97 7.49 -2.30
CA GLU A 12 13.06 6.36 -2.19
C GLU A 12 11.65 6.89 -2.37
N MET A 13 10.97 6.40 -3.42
CA MET A 13 9.60 6.80 -3.70
C MET A 13 8.77 6.50 -2.45
N GLN A 14 8.04 7.50 -1.98
CA GLN A 14 7.15 7.34 -0.84
C GLN A 14 6.12 6.25 -1.17
N LYS A 15 6.05 5.18 -0.37
CA LYS A 15 5.12 4.06 -0.56
C LYS A 15 3.82 4.18 0.21
N PHE A 16 3.82 4.97 1.28
CA PHE A 16 2.66 5.15 2.16
C PHE A 16 2.72 6.49 2.88
N VAL A 17 1.59 6.88 3.49
CA VAL A 17 1.53 8.03 4.41
C VAL A 17 1.21 7.57 5.82
N GLU A 18 1.95 8.09 6.81
CA GLU A 18 1.64 7.89 8.22
C GLU A 18 0.79 9.04 8.75
N ILE A 19 -0.39 8.69 9.27
CA ILE A 19 -1.37 9.62 9.85
C ILE A 19 -1.39 9.39 11.37
N THR A 20 -1.08 10.44 12.12
CA THR A 20 -1.02 10.45 13.58
C THR A 20 -2.17 11.27 14.16
N ARG A 21 -2.35 11.23 15.48
CA ARG A 21 -3.35 12.10 16.16
C ARG A 21 -3.13 13.60 15.98
N LYS A 22 -1.92 14.03 15.60
CA LYS A 22 -1.60 15.44 15.34
C LYS A 22 -2.07 15.88 13.96
N ASP A 23 -2.22 14.94 13.04
CA ASP A 23 -2.76 15.15 11.70
C ASP A 23 -4.29 15.16 11.82
N SER A 24 -4.85 16.22 12.41
CA SER A 24 -6.30 16.36 12.56
C SER A 24 -6.98 16.63 11.22
N GLY A 25 -8.13 16.00 10.98
CA GLY A 25 -8.86 16.14 9.71
C GLY A 25 -8.34 15.19 8.64
N PHE A 26 -8.57 15.52 7.37
CA PHE A 26 -8.27 14.66 6.22
C PHE A 26 -7.20 15.23 5.29
N ASP A 27 -6.60 16.39 5.59
CA ASP A 27 -5.73 17.11 4.64
C ASP A 27 -4.53 16.27 4.18
N LYS A 28 -3.88 15.57 5.11
CA LYS A 28 -2.74 14.70 4.82
C LYS A 28 -3.15 13.45 4.03
N GLU A 29 -4.29 12.88 4.39
CA GLU A 29 -4.88 11.71 3.73
C GLU A 29 -5.27 12.06 2.28
N ASN A 30 -5.95 13.20 2.09
CA ASN A 30 -6.35 13.74 0.79
C ASN A 30 -5.15 14.13 -0.08
N SER A 31 -4.13 14.78 0.51
CA SER A 31 -2.91 15.13 -0.23
C SER A 31 -2.20 13.87 -0.73
N TRP A 32 -2.16 12.82 0.09
CA TRP A 32 -1.60 11.54 -0.32
C TRP A 32 -2.44 10.86 -1.40
N TYR A 33 -3.76 10.87 -1.26
CA TYR A 33 -4.67 10.35 -2.27
C TYR A 33 -4.44 11.03 -3.63
N SER A 34 -4.35 12.37 -3.68
CA SER A 34 -4.08 13.10 -4.91
C SER A 34 -2.73 12.74 -5.55
N VAL A 35 -1.70 12.47 -4.74
CA VAL A 35 -0.41 11.98 -5.25
C VAL A 35 -0.58 10.58 -5.83
N CYS A 36 -1.21 9.67 -5.10
CA CYS A 36 -1.41 8.30 -5.55
C CYS A 36 -2.23 8.22 -6.84
N GLU A 37 -3.30 9.00 -6.94
CA GLU A 37 -4.15 9.11 -8.11
C GLU A 37 -3.38 9.62 -9.33
N LYS A 38 -2.63 10.72 -9.16
CA LYS A 38 -1.84 11.34 -10.23
C LYS A 38 -0.74 10.41 -10.75
N GLU A 39 0.00 9.79 -9.84
CA GLU A 39 1.13 8.92 -10.18
C GLU A 39 0.70 7.48 -10.49
N ARG A 40 -0.60 7.16 -10.34
CA ARG A 40 -1.21 5.83 -10.52
C ARG A 40 -0.51 4.74 -9.71
N ILE A 41 -0.24 5.06 -8.44
CA ILE A 41 0.41 4.15 -7.48
C ILE A 41 -0.58 3.70 -6.40
N PRO A 42 -0.35 2.56 -5.72
CA PRO A 42 -1.23 2.11 -4.64
C PRO A 42 -1.38 3.15 -3.53
N TYR A 43 -2.62 3.37 -3.10
CA TYR A 43 -2.94 4.24 -1.98
C TYR A 43 -2.90 3.46 -0.66
N ILE A 44 -1.81 3.61 0.07
CA ILE A 44 -1.58 2.95 1.36
C ILE A 44 -1.42 3.98 2.47
N THR A 45 -2.14 3.78 3.57
CA THR A 45 -2.08 4.61 4.76
C THR A 45 -1.68 3.79 5.99
N ILE A 46 -0.97 4.43 6.91
CA ILE A 46 -0.72 3.92 8.26
C ILE A 46 -1.41 4.88 9.23
N LYS A 47 -2.49 4.44 9.88
CA LYS A 47 -3.16 5.20 10.93
C LYS A 47 -2.52 4.85 12.27
N ALA A 48 -1.47 5.59 12.60
CA ALA A 48 -0.69 5.43 13.83
C ALA A 48 -1.49 5.94 15.04
N ARG A 49 -1.55 5.11 16.08
CA ARG A 49 -2.12 5.47 17.37
C ARG A 49 -0.97 5.80 18.33
N SER A 50 -0.88 5.10 19.45
CA SER A 50 0.29 5.19 20.35
C SER A 50 1.40 4.31 19.77
N LYS A 51 1.56 3.09 20.28
CA LYS A 51 2.53 2.11 19.76
C LYS A 51 1.99 1.27 18.59
N LEU A 52 0.67 1.19 18.49
CA LEU A 52 -0.01 0.39 17.48
C LEU A 52 -0.49 1.23 16.30
N ALA A 53 -0.60 0.61 15.15
CA ALA A 53 -1.11 1.22 13.93
C ALA A 53 -2.09 0.30 13.19
N ILE A 54 -2.80 0.91 12.24
CA ILE A 54 -3.58 0.21 11.22
C ILE A 54 -2.94 0.51 9.88
N VAL A 55 -2.57 -0.53 9.14
CA VAL A 55 -2.17 -0.40 7.74
C VAL A 55 -3.41 -0.63 6.89
N GLN A 56 -3.66 0.24 5.93
CA GLN A 56 -4.78 0.09 5.02
C GLN A 56 -4.34 0.36 3.59
N TRP A 57 -4.71 -0.53 2.68
CA TRP A 57 -4.79 -0.24 1.26
C TRP A 57 -6.26 -0.03 0.90
N ASP A 58 -6.56 1.12 0.29
CA ASP A 58 -7.84 1.36 -0.36
C ASP A 58 -7.65 1.40 -1.86
N TYR A 59 -8.54 0.70 -2.54
CA TYR A 59 -8.57 0.65 -3.98
C TYR A 59 -8.91 2.02 -4.58
N MET A 60 -8.14 2.38 -5.62
CA MET A 60 -8.43 3.49 -6.50
C MET A 60 -8.75 2.95 -7.89
N THR A 61 -9.79 3.48 -8.50
CA THR A 61 -10.31 3.01 -9.78
C THR A 61 -9.29 3.17 -10.91
N TYR A 62 -9.05 2.09 -11.67
CA TYR A 62 -8.34 2.11 -12.94
C TYR A 62 -9.36 2.06 -14.11
N PRO A 63 -8.92 2.08 -15.38
CA PRO A 63 -9.79 1.71 -16.49
C PRO A 63 -10.46 0.33 -16.26
N PRO A 64 -11.75 0.13 -16.59
CA PRO A 64 -12.54 -1.04 -16.17
C PRO A 64 -11.95 -2.42 -16.50
N ASN A 65 -11.19 -2.50 -17.59
CA ASN A 65 -10.46 -3.69 -18.01
C ASN A 65 -9.31 -4.06 -17.05
N ILE A 66 -8.60 -3.06 -16.53
CA ILE A 66 -7.54 -3.23 -15.53
C ILE A 66 -8.18 -3.63 -14.19
N ASP A 67 -9.28 -2.99 -13.80
CA ASP A 67 -10.06 -3.34 -12.60
C ASP A 67 -10.45 -4.82 -12.60
N LYS A 68 -11.00 -5.28 -13.72
CA LYS A 68 -11.42 -6.67 -13.90
C LYS A 68 -10.24 -7.64 -13.76
N ALA A 69 -9.10 -7.31 -14.39
CA ALA A 69 -7.90 -8.13 -14.29
C ALA A 69 -7.33 -8.15 -12.85
N LEU A 70 -7.27 -7.01 -12.18
CA LEU A 70 -6.81 -6.90 -10.80
C LEU A 70 -7.70 -7.70 -9.84
N PHE A 71 -9.02 -7.56 -9.96
CA PHE A 71 -9.97 -8.31 -9.12
C PHE A 71 -9.99 -9.80 -9.42
N ALA A 72 -9.68 -10.23 -10.65
CA ALA A 72 -9.50 -11.65 -10.97
C ALA A 72 -8.31 -12.28 -10.20
N MET A 73 -7.30 -11.47 -9.87
CA MET A 73 -6.15 -11.90 -9.05
C MET A 73 -6.41 -11.84 -7.53
N HIS A 74 -7.62 -11.47 -7.08
CA HIS A 74 -7.89 -11.31 -5.65
C HIS A 74 -7.53 -12.53 -4.81
N LYS A 75 -7.74 -13.75 -5.32
CA LYS A 75 -7.37 -14.99 -4.61
C LYS A 75 -5.85 -15.12 -4.40
N SER A 76 -5.04 -14.83 -5.41
CA SER A 76 -3.58 -14.89 -5.28
C SER A 76 -3.04 -13.75 -4.43
N ILE A 77 -3.61 -12.54 -4.55
CA ILE A 77 -3.30 -11.40 -3.69
C ILE A 77 -3.59 -11.78 -2.23
N LYS A 78 -4.75 -12.38 -1.94
CA LYS A 78 -5.12 -12.79 -0.57
C LYS A 78 -4.09 -13.72 0.06
N VAL A 79 -3.57 -14.71 -0.68
CA VAL A 79 -2.52 -15.62 -0.18
C VAL A 79 -1.24 -14.85 0.15
N LYS A 80 -0.77 -13.98 -0.76
CA LYS A 80 0.44 -13.17 -0.54
C LYS A 80 0.27 -12.18 0.63
N VAL A 81 -0.91 -11.54 0.75
CA VAL A 81 -1.27 -10.64 1.85
C VAL A 81 -1.28 -11.36 3.19
N SER A 82 -1.83 -12.58 3.27
CA SER A 82 -1.78 -13.38 4.50
C SER A 82 -0.34 -13.68 4.92
N ALA A 83 0.55 -13.98 3.97
CA ALA A 83 1.96 -14.21 4.28
C ALA A 83 2.68 -12.95 4.78
N ILE A 84 2.36 -11.76 4.26
CA ILE A 84 2.84 -10.47 4.80
C ILE A 84 2.35 -10.33 6.24
N TYR A 85 1.04 -10.49 6.45
CA TYR A 85 0.43 -10.37 7.77
C TYR A 85 1.08 -11.32 8.79
N ASP A 86 1.30 -12.59 8.45
CA ASP A 86 1.88 -13.59 9.36
C ASP A 86 3.31 -13.26 9.82
N ARG A 87 4.09 -12.49 9.04
CA ARG A 87 5.44 -12.04 9.43
C ARG A 87 5.43 -10.99 10.56
N TYR A 88 4.40 -10.16 10.58
CA TYR A 88 4.34 -8.95 11.42
C TYR A 88 3.26 -9.03 12.50
N ALA A 89 2.34 -9.99 12.40
CA ALA A 89 1.21 -10.09 13.30
C ALA A 89 1.64 -10.51 14.72
N SER A 90 0.97 -9.89 15.69
CA SER A 90 0.96 -10.34 17.08
C SER A 90 -0.37 -11.03 17.39
N LYS A 91 -0.52 -11.56 18.62
CA LYS A 91 -1.77 -12.18 19.08
C LYS A 91 -2.99 -11.24 19.03
N GLU A 92 -2.78 -9.93 19.11
CA GLU A 92 -3.86 -8.91 19.11
C GLU A 92 -4.14 -8.35 17.72
N SER A 93 -3.33 -8.73 16.74
CA SER A 93 -3.44 -8.25 15.37
C SER A 93 -4.63 -8.91 14.66
N ARG A 94 -5.17 -8.24 13.65
CA ARG A 94 -6.26 -8.77 12.82
C ARG A 94 -6.06 -8.44 11.35
N LEU A 95 -6.48 -9.36 10.49
CA LEU A 95 -6.43 -9.21 9.04
C LEU A 95 -7.84 -9.13 8.45
N SER A 96 -8.05 -8.19 7.54
CA SER A 96 -9.19 -8.19 6.61
C SER A 96 -8.67 -8.08 5.18
N VAL A 97 -9.16 -8.94 4.28
CA VAL A 97 -8.79 -8.94 2.85
C VAL A 97 -10.06 -8.99 2.01
N GLY A 98 -10.43 -7.85 1.45
CA GLY A 98 -11.44 -7.71 0.40
C GLY A 98 -10.81 -7.38 -0.96
N PRO A 99 -11.58 -7.41 -2.05
CA PRO A 99 -11.08 -7.13 -3.39
C PRO A 99 -10.63 -5.68 -3.58
N GLY A 100 -11.21 -4.73 -2.83
CA GLY A 100 -10.87 -3.31 -2.92
C GLY A 100 -10.39 -2.67 -1.61
N VAL A 101 -10.27 -3.45 -0.54
CA VAL A 101 -9.76 -2.96 0.76
C VAL A 101 -8.99 -4.08 1.43
N ILE A 102 -7.79 -3.76 1.92
CA ILE A 102 -7.00 -4.64 2.78
C ILE A 102 -6.65 -3.86 4.05
N SER A 103 -6.80 -4.49 5.21
CA SER A 103 -6.47 -3.86 6.49
C SER A 103 -5.70 -4.80 7.42
N PHE A 104 -4.56 -4.33 7.93
CA PHE A 104 -3.84 -4.92 9.06
C PHE A 104 -4.10 -4.08 10.31
N TRP A 105 -4.80 -4.64 11.29
CA TRP A 105 -5.14 -3.96 12.53
C TRP A 105 -4.17 -4.34 13.65
N ASN A 106 -3.85 -3.37 14.50
CA ASN A 106 -3.06 -3.55 15.71
C ASN A 106 -1.67 -4.18 15.44
N LEU A 107 -0.95 -3.64 14.45
CA LEU A 107 0.48 -3.91 14.29
C LEU A 107 1.28 -2.92 15.14
N GLU A 108 2.41 -3.33 15.71
CA GLU A 108 3.37 -2.39 16.29
C GLU A 108 3.87 -1.44 15.17
N LEU A 109 4.10 -0.17 15.50
CA LEU A 109 4.37 0.85 14.50
C LEU A 109 5.57 0.55 13.58
N PRO A 110 6.70 0.00 14.07
CA PRO A 110 7.78 -0.44 13.19
C PRO A 110 7.32 -1.52 12.20
N ASP A 111 6.64 -2.56 12.69
CA ASP A 111 6.14 -3.67 11.87
C ASP A 111 5.07 -3.21 10.87
N ALA A 112 4.27 -2.21 11.24
CA ALA A 112 3.27 -1.60 10.37
C ALA A 112 3.91 -0.90 9.15
N ARG A 113 5.09 -0.28 9.33
CA ARG A 113 5.82 0.38 8.23
C ARG A 113 6.39 -0.65 7.26
N GLU A 114 6.97 -1.72 7.77
CA GLU A 114 7.46 -2.83 6.96
C GLU A 114 6.31 -3.51 6.20
N ALA A 115 5.21 -3.84 6.90
CA ALA A 115 4.02 -4.43 6.28
C ALA A 115 3.39 -3.51 5.22
N ALA A 116 3.37 -2.19 5.43
CA ALA A 116 2.88 -1.23 4.45
C ALA A 116 3.78 -1.16 3.21
N SER A 117 5.10 -1.21 3.38
CA SER A 117 6.07 -1.24 2.28
C SER A 117 5.89 -2.52 1.43
N GLU A 118 5.80 -3.68 2.06
CA GLU A 118 5.60 -4.94 1.34
C GLU A 118 4.21 -5.03 0.68
N LEU A 119 3.18 -4.48 1.34
CA LEU A 119 1.83 -4.39 0.75
C LEU A 119 1.84 -3.49 -0.48
N TYR A 120 2.57 -2.38 -0.45
CA TYR A 120 2.74 -1.50 -1.61
C TYR A 120 3.36 -2.25 -2.80
N ASP A 121 4.44 -2.98 -2.57
CA ASP A 121 5.15 -3.70 -3.62
C ASP A 121 4.25 -4.79 -4.23
N LEU A 122 3.51 -5.51 -3.39
CA LEU A 122 2.55 -6.51 -3.83
C LEU A 122 1.45 -5.93 -4.72
N ILE A 123 0.82 -4.82 -4.31
CA ILE A 123 -0.26 -4.22 -5.10
C ILE A 123 0.29 -3.57 -6.37
N SER A 124 1.48 -2.98 -6.32
CA SER A 124 2.16 -2.43 -7.51
C SER A 124 2.49 -3.50 -8.54
N GLU A 125 3.00 -4.66 -8.09
CA GLU A 125 3.24 -5.83 -8.94
C GLU A 125 1.93 -6.28 -9.60
N ALA A 126 0.86 -6.42 -8.82
CA ALA A 126 -0.45 -6.83 -9.31
C ALA A 126 -1.01 -5.83 -10.33
N ALA A 127 -0.98 -4.53 -10.04
CA ALA A 127 -1.43 -3.50 -10.98
C ALA A 127 -0.62 -3.56 -12.29
N SER A 128 0.70 -3.77 -12.21
CA SER A 128 1.57 -3.89 -13.38
C SER A 128 1.20 -5.10 -14.25
N ILE A 129 0.93 -6.26 -13.64
CA ILE A 129 0.46 -7.46 -14.35
C ILE A 129 -0.89 -7.21 -15.01
N ALA A 130 -1.81 -6.55 -14.31
CA ALA A 130 -3.14 -6.21 -14.85
C ALA A 130 -3.04 -5.26 -16.06
N MET A 131 -2.13 -4.29 -16.02
CA MET A 131 -1.87 -3.36 -17.14
C MET A 131 -1.21 -4.04 -18.35
N ALA A 132 -0.33 -5.02 -18.11
CA ALA A 132 0.37 -5.77 -19.16
C ALA A 132 -0.48 -6.88 -19.80
N SER A 133 -1.61 -7.25 -19.19
CA SER A 133 -2.48 -8.32 -19.70
C SER A 133 -3.15 -7.91 -21.01
N PRO A 134 -3.12 -8.75 -22.07
CA PRO A 134 -3.74 -8.44 -23.34
C PRO A 134 -5.24 -8.14 -23.17
N GLN A 135 -5.67 -7.03 -23.76
CA GLN A 135 -7.07 -6.62 -23.79
C GLN A 135 -7.83 -7.55 -24.76
N THR A 136 -8.35 -8.66 -24.28
CA THR A 136 -9.33 -9.42 -25.06
C THR A 136 -10.66 -8.68 -24.99
N GLU A 137 -10.88 -7.83 -25.99
CA GLU A 137 -12.20 -7.33 -26.35
C GLU A 137 -13.15 -8.52 -26.51
N SER A 138 -14.27 -8.52 -25.79
CA SER A 138 -15.38 -9.45 -25.95
C SER A 138 -16.66 -8.67 -26.19
#